data_AF-A0A926A397-F1
#
_entry.id   AF-A0A926A397-F1
#
_cell.length_a   1.000
_cell.length_b   1.000
_cell.length_c   1.000
_cell.angle_alpha   90.00
_cell.angle_beta   90.00
_cell.angle_gamma   90.00
#
_symmetry.space_group_name_H-M   'P 1'
#
loop_
_entity.id
_entity.type
_entity.pdbx_description
1 polymer ?
#
loop_
_entity_poly.entity_id
_entity_poly.type
_entity_poly.pdbx_seq_one_letter_code
_entity_poly.pdbx_strand_id
1 'polypeptide(L)'
;MGNDPVSVLVLQSVANNVRSSYALHGDQRSLLANVVGLEVVVRGRLTASRDMQAAPRGAMVFQVQQFEVRAADGIPTVDGVITIENGSYFIVTQSGDKLSIPHLPAELHSKPGTRVFLAGSLLQAPSAYGIVTTRP
;
A
#
# COMPACT_ATOMS: atom_id res chain seq x y z
N MET A 1 -15.22 -23.61 -20.54
CA MET A 1 -13.99 -23.88 -19.78
C MET A 1 -13.76 -22.71 -18.86
N GLY A 2 -13.90 -22.92 -17.55
CA GLY A 2 -13.80 -21.86 -16.56
C GLY A 2 -12.34 -21.43 -16.38
N ASN A 3 -12.08 -20.14 -16.49
CA ASN A 3 -10.84 -19.58 -15.97
C ASN A 3 -10.98 -19.59 -14.44
N ASP A 4 -10.38 -20.59 -13.80
CA ASP A 4 -10.23 -20.58 -12.35
C ASP A 4 -9.57 -19.26 -11.94
N PRO A 5 -10.13 -18.52 -10.97
CA PRO A 5 -9.57 -17.24 -10.56
C PRO A 5 -8.16 -17.47 -10.02
N VAL A 6 -7.19 -16.74 -10.60
CA VAL A 6 -5.77 -16.79 -10.25
C VAL A 6 -5.62 -16.75 -8.74
N SER A 7 -5.20 -17.87 -8.18
CA SER A 7 -5.38 -18.23 -6.76
C SER A 7 -4.32 -17.61 -5.83
N VAL A 8 -3.32 -16.93 -6.40
CA VAL A 8 -2.13 -16.47 -5.66
C VAL A 8 -1.61 -15.19 -6.32
N LEU A 9 -1.44 -14.12 -5.53
CA LEU A 9 -0.63 -12.96 -5.95
C LEU A 9 0.82 -13.24 -5.54
N VAL A 10 1.68 -13.46 -6.52
CA VAL A 10 3.11 -13.70 -6.32
C VAL A 10 3.87 -12.41 -6.57
N LEU A 11 4.45 -11.82 -5.53
CA LEU A 11 5.43 -10.73 -5.69
C LEU A 11 6.75 -11.34 -6.14
N GLN A 12 7.27 -10.88 -7.27
CA GLN A 12 8.60 -11.25 -7.74
C GLN A 12 9.58 -10.13 -7.36
N SER A 13 10.58 -10.44 -6.53
CA SER A 13 11.70 -9.53 -6.34
C SER A 13 12.52 -9.45 -7.61
N VAL A 14 12.76 -8.22 -8.09
CA VAL A 14 13.64 -7.94 -9.24
C VAL A 14 15.06 -7.53 -8.76
N ALA A 15 15.31 -7.52 -7.46
CA ALA A 15 16.63 -7.19 -6.93
C ALA A 15 17.63 -8.34 -7.18
N ASN A 16 18.82 -7.98 -7.66
CA ASN A 16 20.02 -8.83 -7.76
C ASN A 16 19.95 -10.02 -8.73
N ASN A 17 19.18 -9.94 -9.83
CA ASN A 17 19.03 -11.03 -10.82
C ASN A 17 18.53 -12.37 -10.24
N VAL A 18 18.02 -12.39 -9.00
CA VAL A 18 17.46 -13.58 -8.35
C VAL A 18 15.94 -13.40 -8.27
N ARG A 19 15.21 -14.20 -9.07
CA ARG A 19 13.74 -14.22 -9.05
C ARG A 19 13.24 -14.94 -7.79
N SER A 20 13.06 -14.19 -6.71
CA SER A 20 12.41 -14.69 -5.49
C SER A 20 10.92 -14.38 -5.55
N SER A 21 10.09 -15.42 -5.34
CA SER A 21 8.62 -15.34 -5.33
C SER A 21 8.08 -15.31 -3.90
N TYR A 22 7.21 -14.36 -3.59
CA TYR A 22 6.56 -14.21 -2.28
C TYR A 22 5.03 -14.22 -2.44
N ALA A 23 4.32 -14.99 -1.62
CA ALA A 23 2.86 -15.03 -1.61
C ALA A 23 2.27 -14.11 -0.54
N LEU A 24 1.18 -13.41 -0.88
CA LEU A 24 0.37 -12.64 0.09
C LEU A 24 -0.91 -13.43 0.45
N HIS A 25 -1.22 -13.54 1.74
CA HIS A 25 -2.41 -14.23 2.27
C HIS A 25 -3.38 -13.26 2.98
N GLY A 26 -4.66 -13.61 3.03
CA GLY A 26 -5.72 -12.91 3.78
C GLY A 26 -6.81 -12.27 2.92
N ASP A 27 -7.90 -11.82 3.55
CA ASP A 27 -9.10 -11.30 2.88
C ASP A 27 -8.87 -10.02 2.05
N GLN A 28 -7.70 -9.40 2.20
CA GLN A 28 -7.28 -8.21 1.45
C GLN A 28 -6.75 -8.55 0.04
N ARG A 29 -6.55 -9.84 -0.28
CA ARG A 29 -6.02 -10.33 -1.56
C ARG A 29 -6.81 -9.88 -2.80
N SER A 30 -8.13 -10.04 -2.77
CA SER A 30 -8.99 -9.67 -3.91
C SER A 30 -9.08 -8.16 -4.11
N LEU A 31 -8.85 -7.37 -3.07
CA LEU A 31 -8.73 -5.91 -3.19
C LEU A 31 -7.40 -5.53 -3.84
N LEU A 32 -6.28 -6.07 -3.37
CA LEU A 32 -4.95 -5.81 -3.95
C LEU A 32 -4.82 -6.27 -5.41
N ALA A 33 -5.50 -7.35 -5.80
CA ALA A 33 -5.52 -7.82 -7.19
C ALA A 33 -6.22 -6.87 -8.18
N ASN A 34 -7.09 -5.98 -7.67
CA ASN A 34 -7.79 -4.96 -8.47
C ASN A 34 -7.10 -3.59 -8.43
N VAL A 35 -6.05 -3.45 -7.63
CA VAL A 35 -5.29 -2.21 -7.49
C VAL A 35 -4.17 -2.23 -8.54
N VAL A 36 -4.48 -1.70 -9.72
CA VAL A 36 -3.51 -1.48 -10.80
C VAL A 36 -2.84 -0.12 -10.58
N GLY A 37 -1.53 -0.03 -10.85
CA GLY A 37 -0.80 1.24 -10.85
C GLY A 37 -0.24 1.69 -9.51
N LEU A 38 -0.53 1.03 -8.39
CA LEU A 38 0.12 1.36 -7.12
C LEU A 38 1.49 0.70 -6.99
N GLU A 39 2.46 1.51 -6.60
CA GLU A 39 3.76 1.06 -6.13
C GLU A 39 3.77 1.10 -4.60
N VAL A 40 4.07 -0.03 -3.98
CA VAL A 40 4.12 -0.17 -2.52
C VAL A 40 5.47 -0.68 -2.05
N VAL A 41 5.95 -0.14 -0.94
CA VAL A 41 7.09 -0.67 -0.19
C VAL A 41 6.55 -1.41 1.01
N VAL A 42 6.92 -2.68 1.16
CA VAL A 42 6.61 -3.49 2.34
C VAL A 42 7.85 -3.67 3.19
N ARG A 43 7.69 -3.59 4.52
CA ARG A 43 8.72 -3.86 5.51
C ARG A 43 8.23 -4.95 6.44
N GLY A 44 9.13 -5.83 6.84
CA GLY A 44 8.75 -7.00 7.61
C GLY A 44 9.91 -7.95 7.82
N ARG A 45 9.57 -9.18 8.20
CA ARG A 45 10.53 -10.22 8.53
C ARG A 45 10.35 -11.41 7.59
N LEU A 46 11.46 -11.85 7.02
CA LEU A 46 11.52 -13.14 6.34
C LEU A 46 11.43 -14.28 7.38
N THR A 47 10.57 -15.25 7.14
CA THR A 47 10.42 -16.41 8.03
C THR A 47 11.16 -17.63 7.48
N ALA A 48 11.34 -18.65 8.32
CA ALA A 48 11.90 -19.94 7.90
C ALA A 48 10.87 -20.84 7.20
N SER A 49 9.59 -20.46 7.23
CA SER A 49 8.48 -21.23 6.66
C SER A 49 8.39 -21.06 5.15
N ARG A 50 7.89 -22.10 4.48
CA ARG A 50 7.57 -22.08 3.06
C ARG A 50 6.11 -22.38 2.82
N ASP A 51 5.48 -21.61 1.94
CA ASP A 51 4.17 -21.94 1.40
C ASP A 51 4.33 -22.85 0.18
N MET A 52 4.09 -24.14 0.39
CA MET A 52 4.17 -25.17 -0.66
C MET A 52 3.03 -25.08 -1.69
N GLN A 53 1.95 -24.35 -1.41
CA GLN A 53 0.83 -24.16 -2.33
C GLN A 53 1.06 -22.97 -3.28
N ALA A 54 1.89 -22.00 -2.90
CA ALA A 54 2.14 -20.80 -3.69
C ALA A 54 3.07 -21.00 -4.91
N ALA A 55 3.97 -22.00 -4.90
CA ALA A 55 4.92 -22.22 -5.99
C ALA A 55 5.48 -23.66 -6.01
N PRO A 56 5.88 -24.20 -7.17
CA PRO A 56 6.65 -25.44 -7.24
C PRO A 56 7.95 -25.28 -6.44
N ARG A 57 8.14 -26.11 -5.40
CA ARG A 57 9.22 -26.08 -4.37
C ARG A 57 9.02 -25.11 -3.20
N GLY A 58 7.84 -24.49 -3.10
CA GLY A 58 7.42 -23.64 -2.00
C GLY A 58 8.01 -22.22 -2.02
N ALA A 59 7.14 -21.23 -1.85
CA ALA A 59 7.51 -19.83 -1.74
C ALA A 59 7.98 -19.50 -0.33
N MET A 60 8.98 -18.62 -0.19
CA MET A 60 9.40 -18.15 1.13
C MET A 60 8.35 -17.21 1.72
N VAL A 61 8.01 -17.41 2.99
CA VAL A 61 7.02 -16.57 3.65
C VAL A 61 7.69 -15.30 4.18
N PHE A 62 7.18 -14.14 3.75
CA PHE A 62 7.59 -12.82 4.25
C PHE A 62 6.45 -12.23 5.08
N GLN A 63 6.66 -12.13 6.39
CA GLN A 63 5.69 -11.53 7.30
C GLN A 63 5.76 -10.01 7.22
N VAL A 64 4.81 -9.42 6.51
CA VAL A 64 4.67 -7.95 6.40
C VAL A 64 4.27 -7.39 7.75
N GLN A 65 5.02 -6.40 8.23
CA GLN A 65 4.72 -5.67 9.47
C GLN A 65 4.21 -4.26 9.16
N GLN A 66 4.71 -3.67 8.08
CA GLN A 66 4.38 -2.32 7.65
C GLN A 66 4.40 -2.27 6.12
N PHE A 67 3.66 -1.33 5.55
CA PHE A 67 3.78 -0.98 4.14
C PHE A 67 3.54 0.51 3.96
N GLU A 68 3.98 1.06 2.83
CA GLU A 68 3.84 2.46 2.42
C GLU A 68 3.50 2.49 0.93
N VAL A 69 2.54 3.32 0.52
CA VAL A 69 2.28 3.63 -0.89
C VAL A 69 3.28 4.69 -1.35
N ARG A 70 4.10 4.35 -2.35
CA ARG A 70 5.17 5.22 -2.88
C ARG A 70 4.77 5.97 -4.13
N ALA A 71 3.93 5.35 -4.96
CA ALA A 71 3.42 5.95 -6.18
C ALA A 71 2.05 5.38 -6.56
N ALA A 72 1.31 6.15 -7.35
CA ALA A 72 0.08 5.75 -8.03
C ALA A 72 0.18 6.19 -9.50
N ASP A 73 0.05 5.23 -10.42
CA ASP A 73 0.20 5.44 -11.88
C ASP A 73 1.52 6.15 -12.24
N GLY A 74 2.60 5.80 -11.55
CA GLY A 74 3.93 6.40 -11.72
C GLY A 74 4.10 7.79 -11.10
N ILE A 75 3.06 8.34 -10.46
CA ILE A 75 3.11 9.63 -9.77
C ILE A 75 3.46 9.39 -8.30
N PRO A 76 4.51 10.04 -7.75
CA PRO A 76 4.86 9.90 -6.34
C PRO A 76 3.70 10.25 -5.41
N THR A 77 3.57 9.47 -4.33
CA THR A 77 2.54 9.66 -3.31
C THR A 77 3.13 10.08 -1.97
N VAL A 78 2.33 10.79 -1.19
CA VAL A 78 2.54 10.95 0.25
C VAL A 78 1.55 10.05 0.98
N ASP A 79 2.07 9.14 1.80
CA ASP A 79 1.30 8.22 2.64
C ASP A 79 1.39 8.64 4.11
N GLY A 80 0.25 8.72 4.78
CA GLY A 80 0.20 9.10 6.19
C GLY A 80 -1.21 9.27 6.72
N VAL A 81 -1.31 9.75 7.96
CA VAL A 81 -2.58 9.94 8.67
C VAL A 81 -3.01 11.39 8.59
N ILE A 82 -4.28 11.61 8.22
CA ILE A 82 -4.85 12.95 8.20
C ILE A 82 -5.02 13.44 9.64
N THR A 83 -4.52 14.63 9.93
CA THR A 83 -4.79 15.34 11.18
C THR A 83 -5.35 16.73 10.90
N ILE A 84 -6.04 17.29 11.89
CA ILE A 84 -6.58 18.65 11.84
C ILE A 84 -6.05 19.43 13.03
N GLU A 85 -5.50 20.62 12.77
CA GLU A 85 -4.98 21.52 13.79
C GLU A 85 -5.30 22.96 13.42
N ASN A 86 -5.91 23.71 14.34
CA ASN A 86 -6.32 25.10 14.12
C ASN A 86 -7.12 25.30 12.81
N GLY A 87 -7.98 24.34 12.46
CA GLY A 87 -8.79 24.37 11.24
C GLY A 87 -8.02 24.07 9.94
N SER A 88 -6.73 23.73 10.02
CA SER A 88 -5.90 23.36 8.87
C SER A 88 -5.66 21.85 8.83
N TYR A 89 -5.64 21.27 7.63
CA TYR A 89 -5.40 19.84 7.42
C TYR A 89 -3.92 19.56 7.19
N PHE A 90 -3.45 18.47 7.79
CA PHE A 90 -2.10 17.96 7.65
C PHE A 90 -2.11 16.46 7.40
N ILE A 91 -1.03 15.94 6.81
CA ILE A 91 -0.70 14.52 6.81
C ILE A 91 0.52 14.30 7.68
N VAL A 92 0.39 13.39 8.64
CA VAL A 92 1.50 12.91 9.45
C VAL A 92 1.99 11.61 8.81
N THR A 93 3.17 11.68 8.21
CA THR A 93 3.81 10.55 7.56
C THR A 93 4.27 9.51 8.59
N GLN A 94 4.65 8.32 8.11
CA GLN A 94 5.17 7.28 9.00
C GLN A 94 6.49 7.67 9.70
N SER A 95 7.31 8.55 9.10
CA SER A 95 8.51 9.12 9.73
C SER A 95 8.19 10.14 10.82
N GLY A 96 6.92 10.53 10.98
CA GLY A 96 6.48 11.57 11.90
C GLY A 96 6.50 12.97 11.30
N ASP A 97 6.91 13.12 10.02
CA ASP A 97 6.88 14.41 9.34
C ASP A 97 5.44 14.86 9.15
N LYS A 98 5.17 16.10 9.53
CA LYS A 98 3.86 16.71 9.42
C LYS A 98 3.84 17.68 8.24
N LEU A 99 3.05 17.37 7.23
CA LEU A 99 3.00 18.09 5.97
C LEU A 99 1.63 18.74 5.78
N SER A 100 1.60 20.00 5.36
CA SER A 100 0.35 20.74 5.12
C SER A 100 -0.36 20.26 3.86
N ILE A 101 -1.69 20.17 3.90
CA ILE A 101 -2.54 19.80 2.76
C ILE A 101 -3.65 20.85 2.59
N PRO A 102 -3.37 22.01 1.97
CA PRO A 102 -4.38 23.05 1.75
C PRO A 102 -5.54 22.60 0.84
N HIS A 103 -5.31 21.61 -0.03
CA HIS A 103 -6.29 21.13 -1.00
C HIS A 103 -6.71 19.68 -0.71
N LEU A 104 -7.18 19.41 0.50
CA LEU A 104 -7.70 18.10 0.86
C LEU A 104 -9.00 17.81 0.07
N PRO A 105 -9.14 16.64 -0.59
CA PRO A 105 -10.41 16.22 -1.21
C PRO A 105 -11.58 16.25 -0.22
N ALA A 106 -12.73 16.73 -0.68
CA ALA A 106 -13.91 16.97 0.17
C ALA A 106 -14.37 15.70 0.94
N GLU A 107 -14.22 14.53 0.30
CA GLU A 107 -14.56 13.22 0.87
C GLU A 107 -13.71 12.84 2.07
N LEU A 108 -12.56 13.50 2.25
CA LEU A 108 -11.62 13.29 3.35
C LEU A 108 -11.76 14.32 4.47
N HIS A 109 -12.51 15.42 4.27
CA HIS A 109 -12.67 16.49 5.27
C HIS A 109 -13.27 15.98 6.59
N SER A 110 -14.16 14.99 6.51
CA SER A 110 -14.82 14.36 7.65
C SER A 110 -14.06 13.14 8.19
N LYS A 111 -12.81 12.92 7.77
CA LYS A 111 -12.02 11.72 8.08
C LYS A 111 -10.66 11.98 8.79
N PRO A 112 -10.50 12.94 9.72
CA PRO A 112 -9.31 12.98 10.57
C PRO A 112 -9.04 11.61 11.25
N GLY A 113 -7.77 11.27 11.45
CA GLY A 113 -7.33 9.98 11.99
C GLY A 113 -7.26 8.85 10.96
N THR A 114 -7.72 9.08 9.73
CA THR A 114 -7.66 8.08 8.66
C THR A 114 -6.31 8.12 7.95
N ARG A 115 -5.73 6.94 7.71
CA ARG A 115 -4.54 6.80 6.87
C ARG A 115 -4.93 6.86 5.39
N VAL A 116 -4.21 7.65 4.61
CA VAL A 116 -4.45 7.86 3.17
C VAL A 116 -3.13 7.90 2.40
N PHE A 117 -3.21 7.72 1.09
CA PHE A 117 -2.18 8.16 0.16
C PHE A 117 -2.72 9.27 -0.74
N LEU A 118 -1.90 10.26 -1.04
CA LEU A 118 -2.21 11.37 -1.95
C LEU A 118 -1.14 11.44 -3.05
N ALA A 119 -1.53 11.32 -4.32
CA ALA A 119 -0.62 11.34 -5.47
C ALA A 119 -0.42 12.74 -6.04
N GLY A 120 0.85 13.16 -6.15
CA GLY A 120 1.25 14.47 -6.64
C GLY A 120 1.62 15.45 -5.52
N SER A 121 1.70 16.74 -5.86
CA SER A 121 2.08 17.79 -4.92
C SER A 121 0.98 18.03 -3.87
N LEU A 122 1.34 18.09 -2.59
CA LEU A 122 0.41 18.42 -1.50
C LEU A 122 -0.11 19.87 -1.56
N LEU A 123 0.57 20.74 -2.31
CA LEU A 123 0.15 22.13 -2.51
C LEU A 123 -0.93 22.28 -3.59
N GLN A 124 -1.38 21.19 -4.20
CA GLN A 124 -2.43 21.16 -5.22
C GLN A 124 -3.45 20.07 -4.86
N ALA A 125 -4.59 20.06 -5.56
CA ALA A 125 -5.49 18.93 -5.47
C ALA A 125 -4.77 17.66 -5.97
N PRO A 126 -4.86 16.54 -5.24
CA PRO A 126 -4.18 15.30 -5.63
C PRO A 126 -4.76 14.76 -6.95
N SER A 127 -3.88 14.23 -7.80
CA SER A 127 -4.26 13.59 -9.07
C SER A 127 -4.97 12.25 -8.87
N ALA A 128 -4.63 11.56 -7.79
CA ALA A 128 -5.29 10.36 -7.30
C ALA A 128 -5.12 10.28 -5.77
N TYR A 129 -6.05 9.63 -5.10
CA TYR A 129 -5.94 9.38 -3.66
C TYR A 129 -6.68 8.10 -3.27
N GLY A 130 -6.34 7.56 -2.10
CA GLY A 130 -7.03 6.42 -1.54
C GLY A 130 -6.94 6.35 -0.04
N ILE A 131 -7.92 5.67 0.57
CA ILE A 131 -7.94 5.40 2.01
C ILE A 131 -7.27 4.06 2.28
N VAL A 132 -6.33 4.04 3.22
CA VAL A 132 -5.58 2.86 3.63
C VAL A 132 -6.18 2.32 4.91
N THR A 133 -7.04 1.31 4.80
CA THR A 133 -7.61 0.62 5.96
C THR A 133 -6.85 -0.67 6.25
N THR A 134 -6.38 -0.86 7.48
CA THR A 134 -6.11 -2.21 7.99
C THR A 134 -7.47 -2.85 8.29
N ARG A 135 -7.83 -3.96 7.61
CA ARG A 135 -8.97 -4.75 8.12
C ARG A 135 -8.65 -5.24 9.55
N PRO A 136 -9.64 -5.25 10.46
CA PRO A 136 -9.50 -5.85 11.78
C PRO A 136 -9.16 -7.33 11.71
#